data_AF-A0A1Z8RMM6-F1
#
_entry.id   AF-A0A1Z8RMM6-F1
#
_cell.length_a   1.000
_cell.length_b   1.000
_cell.length_c   1.000
_cell.angle_alpha   90.00
_cell.angle_beta   90.00
_cell.angle_gamma   90.00
#
_symmetry.space_group_name_H-M   'P 1'
#
loop_
_entity.id
_entity.type
_entity.pdbx_description
1 polymer ?
#
loop_
_entity_poly.entity_id
_entity_poly.type
_entity_poly.pdbx_seq_one_letter_code
_entity_poly.pdbx_strand_id
1 'polypeptide(L)'
;MAVSGVLAFIQPFSITTIGLHALTGFLFIGVVVGHILNNSTALKKYFKHPVVYSVIGTVVVTSALFLYQPKPIKALLGLSGNLGPALDLFELKETGMTYRYSPDPGYKMILDLRGGPGFDPQNPPYLAVWLENQSFYHIKTLFVTDSNESRKELPFWAFKRKGWEEAKQEAEAQDLALEESLDAVSGATKNGSFDPADYILPTDQNESMPYRVLFEVNQPNDPSSKTEDQPSLVYEVEVDNYDPRTFQLLELIGFPEAEEIDQKVEWSLRYADERIESAFDLVDSALLHIERQVEK
;
A
#
# COMPACT_ATOMS: atom_id res chain seq x y z
N MET A 1 -13.19 27.65 0.15
CA MET A 1 -12.29 27.42 1.29
C MET A 1 -12.99 26.84 2.51
N ALA A 2 -13.74 27.61 3.32
CA ALA A 2 -14.30 27.07 4.57
C ALA A 2 -15.31 25.92 4.34
N VAL A 3 -16.34 26.14 3.51
CA VAL A 3 -17.36 25.12 3.22
C VAL A 3 -16.75 23.89 2.56
N SER A 4 -15.97 24.07 1.49
CA SER A 4 -15.29 22.96 0.80
C SER A 4 -14.28 22.24 1.69
N GLY A 5 -13.66 22.92 2.67
CA GLY A 5 -12.74 22.31 3.63
C GLY A 5 -13.45 21.47 4.68
N VAL A 6 -14.60 21.94 5.20
CA VAL A 6 -15.45 21.16 6.12
C VAL A 6 -16.00 19.93 5.41
N LEU A 7 -16.50 20.08 4.18
CA LEU A 7 -16.97 18.96 3.36
C LEU A 7 -15.83 17.96 3.11
N ALA A 8 -14.64 18.45 2.74
CA ALA A 8 -13.44 17.63 2.60
C ALA A 8 -12.90 17.06 3.92
N PHE A 9 -13.49 17.35 5.08
CA PHE A 9 -13.13 16.69 6.33
C PHE A 9 -14.18 15.64 6.73
N ILE A 10 -15.46 15.92 6.51
CA ILE A 10 -16.56 15.07 7.00
C ILE A 10 -16.96 14.00 5.98
N GLN A 11 -16.87 14.29 4.67
CA GLN A 11 -17.35 13.39 3.62
C GLN A 11 -16.27 12.42 3.14
N PRO A 12 -16.66 11.24 2.59
CA PRO A 12 -15.76 10.39 1.83
C PRO A 12 -15.01 11.17 0.76
N PHE A 13 -13.81 10.71 0.41
CA PHE A 13 -12.98 11.37 -0.57
C PHE A 13 -13.73 11.61 -1.88
N SER A 14 -13.58 12.81 -2.41
CA SER A 14 -14.10 13.22 -3.71
C SER A 14 -13.08 14.10 -4.39
N ILE A 15 -12.63 13.68 -5.58
CA ILE A 15 -11.75 14.47 -6.45
C ILE A 15 -12.38 15.83 -6.71
N THR A 16 -13.70 15.90 -6.88
CA THR A 16 -14.42 17.15 -7.10
C THR A 16 -14.34 18.08 -5.89
N THR A 17 -14.63 17.58 -4.67
CA THR A 17 -14.61 18.41 -3.45
C THR A 17 -13.20 18.91 -3.13
N ILE A 18 -12.21 18.03 -3.22
CA ILE A 18 -10.81 18.35 -2.93
C ILE A 18 -10.22 19.23 -4.02
N GLY A 19 -10.49 18.94 -5.29
CA GLY A 19 -10.10 19.76 -6.42
C GLY A 19 -10.68 21.17 -6.33
N LEU A 20 -11.96 21.31 -5.98
CA LEU A 20 -12.59 22.61 -5.75
C LEU A 20 -11.95 23.36 -4.56
N HIS A 21 -11.65 22.65 -3.45
CA HIS A 21 -10.96 23.26 -2.30
C HIS A 21 -9.56 23.75 -2.68
N ALA A 22 -8.75 22.92 -3.34
CA ALA A 22 -7.40 23.27 -3.78
C ALA A 22 -7.42 24.45 -4.77
N LEU A 23 -8.28 24.40 -5.79
CA LEU A 23 -8.41 25.46 -6.80
C LEU A 23 -8.81 26.80 -6.16
N THR A 24 -9.82 26.79 -5.29
CA THR A 24 -10.24 28.01 -4.58
C THR A 24 -9.15 28.52 -3.64
N GLY A 25 -8.28 27.64 -3.13
CA GLY A 25 -7.12 28.00 -2.31
C GLY A 25 -6.05 28.73 -3.12
N PHE A 26 -5.71 28.21 -4.30
CA PHE A 26 -4.77 28.87 -5.21
C PHE A 26 -5.27 30.24 -5.67
N LEU A 27 -6.56 30.36 -6.01
CA LEU A 27 -7.17 31.65 -6.34
C LEU A 27 -7.09 32.64 -5.17
N PHE A 28 -7.38 32.18 -3.95
CA PHE A 28 -7.28 33.02 -2.76
C PHE A 28 -5.84 33.50 -2.51
N ILE A 29 -4.84 32.63 -2.65
CA ILE A 29 -3.42 33.00 -2.57
C ILE A 29 -3.09 34.07 -3.61
N GLY A 30 -3.57 33.91 -4.85
CA GLY A 30 -3.39 34.91 -5.90
C GLY A 30 -3.95 36.29 -5.53
N VAL A 31 -5.16 36.34 -4.95
CA VAL A 31 -5.76 37.59 -4.45
C VAL A 31 -4.93 38.18 -3.31
N VAL A 32 -4.44 37.36 -2.38
CA VAL A 32 -3.57 37.82 -1.28
C VAL A 32 -2.27 38.42 -1.81
N VAL A 33 -1.62 37.77 -2.78
CA VAL A 33 -0.40 38.29 -3.42
C VAL A 33 -0.70 39.62 -4.12
N GLY A 34 -1.79 39.69 -4.90
CA GLY A 34 -2.22 40.93 -5.54
C GLY A 34 -2.48 42.05 -4.53
N HIS A 35 -3.12 41.73 -3.41
CA HIS A 35 -3.36 42.67 -2.31
C HIS A 35 -2.05 43.15 -1.66
N ILE A 36 -1.08 42.26 -1.44
CA ILE A 36 0.24 42.59 -0.90
C ILE A 36 1.01 43.51 -1.85
N LEU A 37 1.02 43.22 -3.15
CA LEU A 37 1.69 44.05 -4.15
C LEU A 37 1.07 45.45 -4.20
N ASN A 38 -0.27 45.51 -4.23
CA ASN A 38 -1.02 46.77 -4.26
C ASN A 38 -0.79 47.63 -3.00
N ASN A 39 -0.56 47.01 -1.83
CA ASN A 39 -0.43 47.73 -0.56
C ASN A 39 0.97 47.63 0.09
N SER A 40 2.00 47.35 -0.72
CA SER A 40 3.35 47.02 -0.26
C SER A 40 4.01 48.12 0.60
N THR A 41 3.74 49.39 0.31
CA THR A 41 4.30 50.53 1.05
C THR A 41 3.76 50.62 2.48
N ALA A 42 2.47 50.33 2.69
CA ALA A 42 1.87 50.30 4.02
C ALA A 42 2.32 49.04 4.79
N LEU A 43 2.40 47.90 4.12
CA LEU A 43 2.80 46.62 4.72
C LEU A 43 4.22 46.66 5.33
N LYS A 44 5.17 47.35 4.68
CA LYS A 44 6.54 47.55 5.20
C LYS A 44 6.57 48.18 6.60
N LYS A 45 5.55 48.96 6.98
CA LYS A 45 5.46 49.56 8.32
C LYS A 45 5.02 48.54 9.38
N TYR A 46 4.21 47.55 9.01
CA TYR A 46 3.71 46.52 9.91
C TYR A 46 4.74 45.43 10.25
N PHE A 47 5.72 45.18 9.37
CA PHE A 47 6.83 44.23 9.64
C PHE A 47 7.67 44.58 10.87
N LYS A 48 7.54 45.81 11.40
CA LYS A 48 8.21 46.24 12.63
C LYS A 48 7.42 45.89 13.90
N HIS A 49 6.21 45.36 13.77
CA HIS A 49 5.34 45.06 14.90
C HIS A 49 5.53 43.60 15.37
N PRO A 50 5.63 43.34 16.70
CA PRO A 50 5.87 41.99 17.25
C PRO A 50 4.81 40.95 16.85
N VAL A 51 3.59 41.41 16.53
CA VAL A 51 2.50 40.54 16.03
C VAL A 51 2.90 39.79 14.77
N VAL A 52 3.68 40.38 13.87
CA VAL A 52 4.10 39.70 12.63
C VAL A 52 4.95 38.47 12.95
N TYR A 53 5.88 38.58 13.90
CA TYR A 53 6.68 37.45 14.34
C TYR A 53 5.85 36.38 15.05
N SER A 54 4.82 36.77 15.80
CA SER A 54 3.88 35.83 16.41
C SER A 54 3.08 35.05 15.35
N VAL A 55 2.62 35.72 14.29
CA VAL A 55 1.91 35.07 13.18
C VAL A 55 2.84 34.09 12.45
N ILE A 56 4.06 34.52 12.11
CA ILE A 56 5.06 33.66 11.47
C ILE A 56 5.38 32.44 12.36
N GLY A 57 5.62 32.67 13.65
CA GLY A 57 5.88 31.61 14.62
C GLY A 57 4.72 30.62 14.71
N THR A 58 3.48 31.12 14.72
CA THR A 58 2.28 30.26 14.72
C THR A 58 2.25 29.38 13.48
N VAL A 59 2.45 29.95 12.28
CA VAL A 59 2.47 29.20 11.01
C VAL A 59 3.55 28.11 11.04
N VAL A 60 4.77 28.46 11.45
CA VAL A 60 5.89 27.51 11.53
C VAL A 60 5.59 26.37 12.51
N VAL A 61 5.08 26.70 13.71
CA VAL A 61 4.74 25.70 14.73
C VAL A 61 3.60 24.80 14.25
N THR A 62 2.53 25.35 13.68
CA THR A 62 1.42 24.55 13.17
C THR A 62 1.84 23.65 12.01
N SER A 63 2.71 24.13 11.12
CA SER A 63 3.26 23.32 10.03
C SER A 63 4.15 22.20 10.56
N ALA A 64 5.02 22.49 11.53
CA ALA A 64 5.87 21.48 12.16
C ALA A 64 5.04 20.42 12.91
N LEU A 65 4.01 20.83 13.65
CA LEU A 65 3.07 19.93 14.32
C LEU A 65 2.31 19.05 13.32
N PHE A 66 1.88 19.61 12.20
CA PHE A 66 1.22 18.86 11.14
C PHE A 66 2.14 17.84 10.45
N LEU A 67 3.43 18.16 10.28
CA LEU A 67 4.42 17.24 9.73
C LEU A 67 4.82 16.14 10.73
N TYR A 68 4.97 16.48 12.01
CA TYR A 68 5.37 15.53 13.05
C TYR A 68 4.24 14.59 13.49
N GLN A 69 2.98 15.04 13.39
CA GLN A 69 1.77 14.27 13.72
C GLN A 69 1.83 13.53 15.08
N PRO A 70 1.97 14.24 16.22
CA PRO A 70 1.88 13.62 17.53
C PRO A 70 0.50 12.99 17.76
N LYS A 71 0.39 12.07 18.73
CA LYS A 71 -0.83 11.27 18.99
C LYS A 71 -2.15 12.08 18.99
N PRO A 72 -2.26 13.28 19.61
CA PRO A 72 -3.50 14.05 19.58
C PRO A 72 -3.91 14.54 18.19
N ILE A 73 -2.93 14.89 17.35
CA ILE A 73 -3.18 15.33 15.97
C ILE A 73 -3.62 14.15 15.12
N LYS A 74 -2.98 12.97 15.27
CA LYS A 74 -3.42 11.74 14.60
C LYS A 74 -4.86 11.35 15.00
N ALA A 75 -5.20 11.46 16.29
CA ALA A 75 -6.56 11.19 16.76
C ALA A 75 -7.60 12.13 16.13
N LEU A 76 -7.29 13.42 15.99
CA LEU A 76 -8.17 14.39 15.33
C LEU A 76 -8.30 14.11 13.83
N LEU A 77 -7.19 13.82 13.15
CA LEU A 77 -7.19 13.46 11.73
C LEU A 77 -7.94 12.15 11.48
N GLY A 78 -7.90 11.20 12.41
CA GLY A 78 -8.65 9.94 12.35
C GLY A 78 -10.17 10.09 12.45
N LEU A 79 -10.69 11.27 12.85
CA LEU A 79 -12.11 11.59 12.78
C LEU A 79 -12.55 12.06 11.38
N SER A 80 -11.59 12.29 10.47
CA SER A 80 -11.88 12.69 9.09
C SER A 80 -12.60 11.56 8.35
N GLY A 81 -13.77 11.87 7.79
CA GLY A 81 -14.44 11.00 6.82
C GLY A 81 -13.76 11.02 5.44
N ASN A 82 -12.89 12.00 5.19
CA ASN A 82 -12.05 12.04 4.01
C ASN A 82 -10.75 11.28 4.28
N LEU A 83 -10.77 10.01 3.90
CA LEU A 83 -9.68 9.05 4.08
C LEU A 83 -8.69 9.06 2.89
N GLY A 84 -8.74 10.09 2.03
CA GLY A 84 -8.01 10.11 0.77
C GLY A 84 -8.70 9.29 -0.34
N PRO A 85 -8.22 9.37 -1.59
CA PRO A 85 -8.69 8.49 -2.66
C PRO A 85 -8.43 7.09 -2.15
N ALA A 86 -9.47 6.37 -1.78
CA ALA A 86 -9.33 5.08 -1.12
C ALA A 86 -8.40 4.23 -1.97
N LEU A 87 -7.23 3.89 -1.44
CA LEU A 87 -6.40 2.90 -2.07
C LEU A 87 -6.30 1.73 -1.12
N ASP A 88 -5.88 1.94 0.13
CA ASP A 88 -5.57 0.85 1.03
C ASP A 88 -6.03 1.17 2.46
N LEU A 89 -7.12 0.55 2.95
CA LEU A 89 -7.51 0.69 4.35
C LEU A 89 -7.09 -0.57 5.11
N PHE A 90 -6.04 -0.42 5.90
CA PHE A 90 -5.62 -1.42 6.88
C PHE A 90 -6.26 -1.09 8.24
N GLU A 91 -7.09 -2.00 8.73
CA GLU A 91 -7.72 -1.93 10.06
C GLU A 91 -7.19 -3.08 10.91
N LEU A 92 -6.39 -2.75 11.93
CA LEU A 92 -6.04 -3.69 13.00
C LEU A 92 -7.22 -3.80 13.99
N LYS A 93 -7.68 -5.02 14.25
CA LYS A 93 -8.74 -5.34 15.21
C LYS A 93 -8.17 -6.21 16.32
N GLU A 94 -8.91 -6.34 17.42
CA GLU A 94 -8.54 -7.27 18.49
C GLU A 94 -8.48 -8.73 18.01
N THR A 95 -9.27 -9.08 16.99
CA THR A 95 -9.39 -10.45 16.47
C THR A 95 -8.56 -10.72 15.22
N GLY A 96 -7.73 -9.77 14.78
CA GLY A 96 -6.96 -9.89 13.54
C GLY A 96 -6.84 -8.58 12.76
N MET A 97 -6.82 -8.67 11.43
CA MET A 97 -6.55 -7.54 10.54
C MET A 97 -7.48 -7.59 9.33
N THR A 98 -7.99 -6.43 8.89
CA THR A 98 -8.74 -6.33 7.63
C THR A 98 -8.05 -5.32 6.72
N TYR A 99 -7.75 -5.74 5.51
CA TYR A 99 -7.24 -4.87 4.44
C TYR A 99 -8.31 -4.70 3.36
N ARG A 100 -8.61 -3.45 2.98
CA ARG A 100 -9.57 -3.13 1.91
C ARG A 100 -8.87 -2.38 0.78
N TYR A 101 -9.01 -2.91 -0.42
CA TYR A 101 -8.52 -2.35 -1.68
C TYR A 101 -9.69 -2.05 -2.61
N SER A 102 -9.81 -0.81 -3.10
CA SER A 102 -10.92 -0.39 -3.98
C SER A 102 -10.44 0.58 -5.04
N PRO A 103 -9.71 0.10 -6.07
CA PRO A 103 -9.15 0.94 -7.12
C PRO A 103 -10.20 1.58 -8.02
N ASP A 104 -11.40 0.99 -8.11
CA ASP A 104 -12.52 1.46 -8.94
C ASP A 104 -13.86 1.24 -8.19
N PRO A 105 -14.90 2.09 -8.37
CA PRO A 105 -16.20 1.89 -7.72
C PRO A 105 -16.85 0.53 -7.98
N GLY A 106 -16.56 -0.08 -9.13
CA GLY A 106 -17.03 -1.39 -9.54
C GLY A 106 -16.24 -2.56 -8.95
N TYR A 107 -15.14 -2.31 -8.22
CA TYR A 107 -14.27 -3.36 -7.70
C TYR A 107 -13.90 -3.12 -6.25
N LYS A 108 -14.09 -4.15 -5.42
CA LYS A 108 -13.55 -4.18 -4.06
C LYS A 108 -12.88 -5.51 -3.79
N MET A 109 -11.69 -5.46 -3.24
CA MET A 109 -10.99 -6.59 -2.66
C MET A 109 -10.85 -6.34 -1.16
N ILE A 110 -11.22 -7.33 -0.37
CA ILE A 110 -11.12 -7.31 1.08
C ILE A 110 -10.35 -8.56 1.49
N LEU A 111 -9.24 -8.39 2.19
CA LEU A 111 -8.51 -9.47 2.83
C LEU A 111 -8.79 -9.39 4.33
N ASP A 112 -9.46 -10.40 4.87
CA ASP A 112 -9.76 -10.51 6.31
C ASP A 112 -8.89 -11.62 6.91
N LEU A 113 -7.92 -11.20 7.74
CA LEU A 113 -7.01 -12.07 8.46
C LEU A 113 -7.54 -12.21 9.89
N ARG A 114 -7.91 -13.44 10.26
CA ARG A 114 -8.28 -13.77 11.62
C ARG A 114 -7.04 -14.21 12.38
N GLY A 115 -6.70 -13.46 13.44
CA GLY A 115 -5.59 -13.80 14.32
C GLY A 115 -5.88 -15.08 15.08
N GLY A 116 -4.88 -15.95 15.20
CA GLY A 116 -4.94 -17.15 16.03
C GLY A 116 -4.58 -16.87 17.49
N PRO A 117 -4.40 -17.91 18.31
CA PRO A 117 -4.07 -17.77 19.74
C PRO A 117 -2.76 -17.01 20.03
N GLY A 118 -1.82 -17.02 19.08
CA GLY A 118 -0.52 -16.33 19.17
C GLY A 118 -0.58 -14.87 18.70
N PHE A 119 -1.71 -14.40 18.19
CA PHE A 119 -1.87 -13.03 17.72
C PHE A 119 -2.00 -12.04 18.88
N ASP A 120 -1.08 -11.07 18.96
CA ASP A 120 -1.15 -9.98 19.93
C ASP A 120 -1.43 -8.63 19.22
N PRO A 121 -2.63 -8.02 19.38
CA PRO A 121 -2.93 -6.71 18.82
C PRO A 121 -2.06 -5.57 19.37
N GLN A 122 -1.46 -5.73 20.57
CA GLN A 122 -0.59 -4.72 21.18
C GLN A 122 0.85 -4.79 20.62
N ASN A 123 1.23 -5.97 20.12
CA ASN A 123 2.50 -6.22 19.45
C ASN A 123 2.25 -7.01 18.15
N PRO A 124 1.62 -6.37 17.14
CA PRO A 124 1.18 -7.07 15.95
C PRO A 124 2.36 -7.61 15.13
N PRO A 125 2.18 -8.74 14.44
CA PRO A 125 3.23 -9.29 13.59
C PRO A 125 3.52 -8.36 12.41
N TYR A 126 4.71 -8.52 11.85
CA TYR A 126 5.07 -7.97 10.55
C TYR A 126 4.25 -8.66 9.47
N LEU A 127 3.72 -7.88 8.53
CA LEU A 127 2.86 -8.37 7.46
C LEU A 127 3.20 -7.67 6.15
N ALA A 128 3.25 -8.43 5.06
CA ALA A 128 3.21 -7.90 3.70
C ALA A 128 2.10 -8.59 2.91
N VAL A 129 1.43 -7.85 2.04
CA VAL A 129 0.43 -8.34 1.09
C VAL A 129 0.80 -7.83 -0.29
N TRP A 130 0.82 -8.71 -1.29
CA TRP A 130 1.15 -8.32 -2.66
C TRP A 130 0.44 -9.19 -3.70
N LEU A 131 0.54 -8.75 -4.95
CA LEU A 131 0.01 -9.45 -6.12
C LEU A 131 1.15 -10.03 -6.95
N GLU A 132 0.94 -11.24 -7.44
CA GLU A 132 1.78 -11.88 -8.46
C GLU A 132 0.96 -12.27 -9.70
N ASN A 133 1.60 -12.31 -10.86
CA ASN A 133 0.99 -12.89 -12.07
C ASN A 133 1.18 -14.42 -12.11
N GLN A 134 0.64 -15.07 -13.15
CA GLN A 134 0.80 -16.51 -13.39
C GLN A 134 2.26 -16.97 -13.49
N SER A 135 3.15 -16.07 -13.87
CA SER A 135 4.57 -16.32 -14.03
C SER A 135 5.36 -16.05 -12.73
N PHE A 136 4.68 -15.91 -11.59
CA PHE A 136 5.26 -15.71 -10.25
C PHE A 136 6.05 -14.40 -10.10
N TYR A 137 5.82 -13.43 -11.00
CA TYR A 137 6.41 -12.10 -10.90
C TYR A 137 5.55 -11.21 -10.02
N HIS A 138 6.21 -10.44 -9.15
CA HIS A 138 5.59 -9.39 -8.38
C HIS A 138 5.00 -8.32 -9.30
N ILE A 139 3.73 -7.95 -9.06
CA ILE A 139 3.03 -6.90 -9.79
C ILE A 139 3.00 -5.64 -8.91
N LYS A 140 2.48 -5.79 -7.69
CA LYS A 140 2.26 -4.66 -6.78
C LYS A 140 2.23 -5.10 -5.33
N THR A 141 2.93 -4.35 -4.48
CA THR A 141 2.74 -4.40 -3.03
C THR A 141 1.46 -3.65 -2.67
N LEU A 142 0.54 -4.35 -2.02
CA LEU A 142 -0.76 -3.84 -1.55
C LEU A 142 -0.65 -3.28 -0.13
N PHE A 143 0.08 -3.99 0.73
CA PHE A 143 0.32 -3.57 2.10
C PHE A 143 1.69 -4.06 2.57
N VAL A 144 2.32 -3.27 3.43
CA VAL A 144 3.45 -3.71 4.24
C VAL A 144 3.38 -2.99 5.57
N THR A 145 3.70 -3.67 6.66
CA THR A 145 3.88 -3.02 7.97
C THR A 145 4.91 -1.91 7.82
N ASP A 146 4.53 -0.67 8.17
CA ASP A 146 5.36 0.52 7.98
C ASP A 146 6.49 0.59 9.02
N SER A 147 7.55 -0.19 8.78
CA SER A 147 8.74 -0.31 9.61
C SER A 147 9.99 -0.43 8.74
N ASN A 148 11.09 0.19 9.18
CA ASN A 148 12.40 0.07 8.53
C ASN A 148 12.92 -1.37 8.53
N GLU A 149 12.43 -2.20 9.45
CA GLU A 149 12.86 -3.60 9.60
C GLU A 149 12.03 -4.57 8.75
N SER A 150 10.91 -4.15 8.15
CA SER A 150 10.03 -5.04 7.38
C SER A 150 10.73 -5.79 6.25
N ARG A 151 11.80 -5.23 5.67
CA ARG A 151 12.60 -5.93 4.64
C ARG A 151 13.43 -7.09 5.18
N LYS A 152 13.77 -7.06 6.47
CA LYS A 152 14.51 -8.14 7.14
C LYS A 152 13.55 -9.18 7.69
N GLU A 153 12.45 -8.73 8.28
CA GLU A 153 11.43 -9.59 8.89
C GLU A 153 10.54 -10.30 7.86
N LEU A 154 10.46 -9.78 6.63
CA LEU A 154 9.66 -10.33 5.54
C LEU A 154 10.55 -10.57 4.30
N PRO A 155 11.49 -11.54 4.38
CA PRO A 155 12.51 -11.72 3.37
C PRO A 155 11.95 -12.16 2.01
N PHE A 156 10.86 -12.92 1.99
CA PHE A 156 10.30 -13.43 0.73
C PHE A 156 9.70 -12.31 -0.11
N TRP A 157 8.84 -11.50 0.50
CA TRP A 157 8.30 -10.30 -0.12
C TRP A 157 9.41 -9.34 -0.57
N ALA A 158 10.42 -9.12 0.28
CA ALA A 158 11.52 -8.23 -0.04
C ALA A 158 12.32 -8.71 -1.27
N PHE A 159 12.55 -10.02 -1.38
CA PHE A 159 13.18 -10.65 -2.54
C PHE A 159 12.34 -10.48 -3.81
N LYS A 160 11.04 -10.81 -3.75
CA LYS A 160 10.10 -10.68 -4.87
C LYS A 160 10.01 -9.24 -5.39
N ARG A 161 9.91 -8.28 -4.48
CA ARG A 161 9.86 -6.86 -4.80
C ARG A 161 11.16 -6.38 -5.44
N LYS A 162 12.32 -6.80 -4.92
CA LYS A 162 13.62 -6.43 -5.49
C LYS A 162 13.75 -6.91 -6.94
N GLY A 163 13.40 -8.17 -7.22
CA GLY A 163 13.44 -8.70 -8.58
C GLY A 163 12.54 -7.92 -9.56
N TRP A 164 11.38 -7.43 -9.08
CA TRP A 164 10.53 -6.54 -9.87
C TRP A 164 11.11 -5.15 -10.09
N GLU A 165 11.71 -4.53 -9.06
CA GLU A 165 12.36 -3.22 -9.20
C GLU A 165 13.52 -3.28 -10.22
N GLU A 166 14.29 -4.37 -10.22
CA GLU A 166 15.35 -4.64 -11.20
C GLU A 166 14.78 -4.85 -12.61
N ALA A 167 13.78 -5.73 -12.78
CA ALA A 167 13.15 -5.99 -14.07
C ALA A 167 12.49 -4.74 -14.68
N LYS A 168 11.87 -3.90 -13.84
CA LYS A 168 11.29 -2.63 -14.29
C LYS A 168 12.35 -1.66 -14.78
N GLN A 169 13.47 -1.54 -14.08
CA GLN A 169 14.59 -0.68 -14.52
C GLN A 169 15.20 -1.18 -15.83
N GLU A 170 15.35 -2.51 -15.99
CA GLU A 170 15.82 -3.11 -17.24
C GLU A 170 14.84 -2.85 -18.40
N ALA A 171 13.54 -3.00 -18.17
CA ALA A 171 12.51 -2.72 -19.17
C ALA A 171 12.50 -1.24 -19.58
N GLU A 172 12.55 -0.31 -18.62
CA GLU A 172 12.64 1.13 -18.91
C GLU A 172 13.92 1.49 -19.68
N ALA A 173 15.05 0.86 -19.33
CA ALA A 173 16.32 1.05 -20.05
C ALA A 173 16.28 0.48 -21.47
N GLN A 174 15.59 -0.66 -21.66
CA GLN A 174 15.38 -1.25 -22.98
C GLN A 174 14.40 -0.41 -23.82
N ASP A 175 13.30 0.08 -23.25
CA ASP A 175 12.35 0.97 -23.94
C ASP A 175 13.02 2.27 -24.37
N LEU A 176 13.88 2.86 -23.53
CA LEU A 176 14.72 4.01 -23.91
C LEU A 176 15.70 3.66 -25.04
N ALA A 177 16.28 2.45 -25.04
CA ALA A 177 17.16 1.98 -26.12
C ALA A 177 16.40 1.63 -27.41
N LEU A 178 15.12 1.26 -27.30
CA LEU A 178 14.20 1.00 -28.41
C LEU A 178 13.67 2.31 -29.02
N GLU A 179 13.46 3.37 -28.23
CA GLU A 179 13.19 4.72 -28.78
C GLU A 179 14.36 5.24 -29.63
N GLU A 180 15.61 4.85 -29.32
CA GLU A 180 16.79 5.15 -30.15
C GLU A 180 16.97 4.19 -31.35
N SER A 181 16.29 3.04 -31.37
CA SER A 181 16.38 2.05 -32.45
C SER A 181 15.00 1.76 -33.08
N LEU A 182 14.74 2.40 -34.22
CA LEU A 182 13.48 2.42 -34.98
C LEU A 182 12.92 1.06 -35.49
N ASP A 183 13.35 -0.10 -34.98
CA ASP A 183 12.93 -1.40 -35.55
C ASP A 183 12.86 -2.58 -34.56
N ALA A 184 12.31 -2.37 -33.36
CA ALA A 184 11.93 -3.51 -32.51
C ALA A 184 10.61 -3.24 -31.77
N VAL A 185 9.53 -3.80 -32.30
CA VAL A 185 8.23 -3.88 -31.63
C VAL A 185 8.09 -5.27 -31.03
N SER A 186 8.62 -5.46 -29.82
CA SER A 186 8.22 -6.57 -28.95
C SER A 186 7.69 -5.98 -27.65
N GLY A 187 6.43 -5.56 -27.67
CA GLY A 187 5.74 -5.17 -26.43
C GLY A 187 5.55 -6.39 -25.53
N ALA A 188 5.43 -6.16 -24.22
CA ALA A 188 5.07 -7.21 -23.28
C ALA A 188 3.77 -7.90 -23.74
N THR A 189 3.79 -9.24 -23.84
CA THR A 189 2.56 -10.02 -24.02
C THR A 189 1.61 -9.71 -22.86
N LYS A 190 0.29 -9.66 -23.07
CA LYS A 190 -0.69 -9.34 -22.00
C LYS A 190 -0.44 -10.06 -20.66
N ASN A 191 -0.02 -11.34 -20.70
CA ASN A 191 0.33 -12.16 -19.51
C ASN A 191 1.65 -11.78 -18.80
N GLY A 192 2.37 -10.77 -19.30
CA GLY A 192 3.62 -10.25 -18.75
C GLY A 192 3.54 -8.78 -18.37
N SER A 193 2.33 -8.20 -18.29
CA SER A 193 2.17 -6.83 -17.83
C SER A 193 2.55 -6.70 -16.35
N PHE A 194 3.13 -5.54 -16.00
CA PHE A 194 3.37 -5.13 -14.62
C PHE A 194 2.29 -4.16 -14.10
N ASP A 195 1.29 -3.83 -14.92
CA ASP A 195 0.18 -2.97 -14.51
C ASP A 195 -0.88 -3.80 -13.74
N PRO A 196 -1.16 -3.47 -12.47
CA PRO A 196 -2.24 -4.11 -11.72
C PRO A 196 -3.60 -4.02 -12.40
N ALA A 197 -3.87 -2.98 -13.19
CA ALA A 197 -5.15 -2.82 -13.89
C ALA A 197 -5.42 -3.98 -14.85
N ASP A 198 -4.38 -4.49 -15.52
CA ASP A 198 -4.51 -5.58 -16.49
C ASP A 198 -4.99 -6.89 -15.85
N TYR A 199 -4.78 -7.05 -14.54
CA TYR A 199 -5.21 -8.23 -13.78
C TYR A 199 -6.43 -7.95 -12.89
N ILE A 200 -6.56 -6.76 -12.30
CA ILE A 200 -7.62 -6.50 -11.32
C ILE A 200 -8.91 -6.04 -12.03
N LEU A 201 -8.75 -5.32 -13.14
CA LEU A 201 -9.83 -4.72 -13.93
C LEU A 201 -9.56 -4.94 -15.44
N PRO A 202 -9.45 -6.19 -15.90
CA PRO A 202 -9.13 -6.45 -17.31
C PRO A 202 -10.22 -5.86 -18.21
N THR A 203 -9.79 -5.12 -19.24
CA THR A 203 -10.67 -4.55 -20.27
C THR A 203 -11.36 -5.64 -21.10
N ASP A 204 -10.73 -6.82 -21.19
CA ASP A 204 -11.29 -8.01 -21.85
C ASP A 204 -11.53 -9.12 -20.80
N GLN A 205 -12.79 -9.36 -20.47
CA GLN A 205 -13.18 -10.38 -19.49
C GLN A 205 -13.26 -11.79 -20.08
N ASN A 206 -13.05 -11.95 -21.40
CA ASN A 206 -13.08 -13.27 -22.06
C ASN A 206 -11.72 -13.97 -22.07
N GLU A 207 -10.65 -13.30 -21.63
CA GLU A 207 -9.31 -13.88 -21.50
C GLU A 207 -9.04 -14.20 -20.01
N SER A 208 -8.78 -15.48 -19.70
CA SER A 208 -8.37 -15.88 -18.35
C SER A 208 -6.93 -15.43 -18.10
N MET A 209 -6.79 -14.40 -17.29
CA MET A 209 -5.50 -13.90 -16.79
C MET A 209 -5.48 -14.00 -15.26
N PRO A 210 -5.37 -15.19 -14.67
CA PRO A 210 -5.39 -15.31 -13.21
C PRO A 210 -4.18 -14.63 -12.60
N TYR A 211 -4.36 -14.17 -11.37
CA TYR A 211 -3.32 -13.57 -10.55
C TYR A 211 -3.36 -14.16 -9.15
N ARG A 212 -2.26 -14.05 -8.42
CA ARG A 212 -2.12 -14.60 -7.07
C ARG A 212 -2.10 -13.45 -6.07
N VAL A 213 -2.84 -13.59 -4.99
CA VAL A 213 -2.77 -12.70 -3.81
C VAL A 213 -1.98 -13.46 -2.75
N LEU A 214 -0.87 -12.88 -2.34
CA LEU A 214 0.01 -13.47 -1.33
C LEU A 214 0.03 -12.60 -0.09
N PHE A 215 0.19 -13.22 1.07
CA PHE A 215 0.64 -12.52 2.26
C PHE A 215 1.75 -13.28 2.98
N GLU A 216 2.69 -12.54 3.55
CA GLU A 216 3.76 -13.03 4.40
C GLU A 216 3.60 -12.42 5.78
N VAL A 217 3.67 -13.25 6.82
CA VAL A 217 3.52 -12.86 8.21
C VAL A 217 4.71 -13.34 9.04
N ASN A 218 5.24 -12.47 9.90
CA ASN A 218 6.31 -12.81 10.84
C ASN A 218 6.10 -12.21 12.22
N GLN A 219 6.35 -12.99 13.27
CA GLN A 219 6.46 -12.49 14.63
C GLN A 219 7.94 -12.51 15.04
N PRO A 220 8.61 -11.35 15.18
CA PRO A 220 10.04 -11.32 15.46
C PRO A 220 10.35 -11.75 16.89
N ASN A 221 11.51 -12.39 17.08
CA ASN A 221 11.98 -12.92 18.37
C ASN A 221 11.03 -14.00 18.93
N ASP A 222 10.55 -14.90 18.07
CA ASP A 222 9.68 -16.02 18.40
C ASP A 222 10.46 -17.35 18.34
N PRO A 223 11.16 -17.76 19.42
CA PRO A 223 12.00 -18.95 19.41
C PRO A 223 11.19 -20.25 19.32
N SER A 224 11.73 -21.25 18.62
CA SER A 224 11.21 -22.62 18.60
C SER A 224 12.18 -23.58 19.29
N SER A 225 11.82 -24.87 19.36
CA SER A 225 12.77 -25.90 19.83
C SER A 225 14.01 -26.07 18.92
N LYS A 226 13.96 -25.57 17.68
CA LYS A 226 15.01 -25.78 16.66
C LYS A 226 15.73 -24.51 16.25
N THR A 227 15.12 -23.35 16.40
CA THR A 227 15.65 -22.06 15.94
C THR A 227 15.51 -20.98 17.02
N GLU A 228 16.46 -20.05 17.05
CA GLU A 228 16.41 -18.90 17.97
C GLU A 228 15.28 -17.92 17.59
N ASP A 229 14.89 -17.91 16.32
CA ASP A 229 13.76 -17.16 15.79
C ASP A 229 13.08 -18.00 14.71
N GLN A 230 11.75 -18.05 14.72
CA GLN A 230 10.98 -18.78 13.72
C GLN A 230 10.96 -18.01 12.40
N PRO A 231 11.00 -18.70 11.25
CA PRO A 231 10.87 -18.04 9.97
C PRO A 231 9.42 -17.54 9.75
N SER A 232 9.28 -16.56 8.86
CA SER A 232 7.98 -16.06 8.42
C SER A 232 7.17 -17.15 7.70
N LEU A 233 5.85 -16.97 7.63
CA LEU A 233 4.94 -17.86 6.91
C LEU A 233 4.33 -17.15 5.72
N VAL A 234 4.25 -17.83 4.58
CA VAL A 234 3.69 -17.31 3.33
C VAL A 234 2.43 -18.07 2.97
N TYR A 235 1.38 -17.32 2.68
CA TYR A 235 0.06 -17.81 2.31
C TYR A 235 -0.36 -17.23 0.97
N GLU A 236 -1.25 -17.95 0.29
CA GLU A 236 -1.64 -17.61 -1.07
C GLU A 236 -3.07 -18.00 -1.41
N VAL A 237 -3.65 -17.23 -2.34
CA VAL A 237 -4.79 -17.66 -3.15
C VAL A 237 -4.60 -17.23 -4.61
N GLU A 238 -4.94 -18.12 -5.54
CA GLU A 238 -5.05 -17.80 -6.96
C GLU A 238 -6.48 -17.33 -7.29
N VAL A 239 -6.58 -16.19 -7.98
CA VAL A 239 -7.84 -15.60 -8.42
C VAL A 239 -7.92 -15.73 -9.94
N ASP A 240 -8.90 -16.49 -10.41
CA ASP A 240 -9.26 -16.50 -11.83
C ASP A 240 -10.11 -15.28 -12.18
N ASN A 241 -9.69 -14.54 -13.19
CA ASN A 241 -10.41 -13.39 -13.70
C ASN A 241 -11.63 -13.75 -14.56
N TYR A 242 -11.64 -14.95 -15.13
CA TYR A 242 -12.75 -15.44 -15.94
C TYR A 242 -13.95 -15.85 -15.06
N ASP A 243 -13.69 -16.52 -13.95
CA ASP A 243 -14.71 -16.93 -12.97
C ASP A 243 -14.27 -16.58 -11.52
N PRO A 244 -14.26 -15.28 -11.16
CA PRO A 244 -13.78 -14.85 -9.85
C PRO A 244 -14.77 -15.28 -8.76
N ARG A 245 -14.34 -16.21 -7.92
CA ARG A 245 -15.10 -16.57 -6.72
C ARG A 245 -15.13 -15.38 -5.76
N THR A 246 -16.33 -15.08 -5.27
CA THR A 246 -16.53 -13.99 -4.29
C THR A 246 -15.73 -14.22 -3.02
N PHE A 247 -15.71 -15.44 -2.48
CA PHE A 247 -15.00 -15.78 -1.24
C PHE A 247 -13.99 -16.89 -1.48
N GLN A 248 -12.75 -16.69 -1.05
CA GLN A 248 -11.65 -17.63 -1.25
C GLN A 248 -10.74 -17.63 -0.03
N LEU A 249 -10.36 -18.81 0.45
CA LEU A 249 -9.43 -18.95 1.57
C LEU A 249 -8.00 -18.95 1.05
N LEU A 250 -7.11 -18.28 1.77
CA LEU A 250 -5.68 -18.35 1.48
C LEU A 250 -5.10 -19.58 2.17
N GLU A 251 -4.25 -20.31 1.44
CA GLU A 251 -3.61 -21.53 1.90
C GLU A 251 -2.16 -21.25 2.29
N LEU A 252 -1.67 -21.89 3.35
CA LEU A 252 -0.27 -21.83 3.74
C LEU A 252 0.56 -22.60 2.70
N ILE A 253 1.46 -21.91 2.00
CA ILE A 253 2.31 -22.51 0.96
C ILE A 253 3.72 -22.83 1.45
N GLY A 254 4.17 -22.22 2.55
CA GLY A 254 5.45 -22.55 3.18
C GLY A 254 6.07 -21.42 3.97
N PHE A 255 7.31 -21.63 4.42
CA PHE A 255 8.18 -20.58 4.94
C PHE A 255 9.34 -20.34 3.98
N PRO A 256 9.92 -19.13 3.94
CA PRO A 256 11.01 -18.82 3.03
C PRO A 256 12.36 -19.31 3.56
N GLU A 257 13.14 -19.91 2.68
CA GLU A 257 14.51 -20.34 2.95
C GLU A 257 15.44 -19.77 1.87
N ALA A 258 16.56 -19.18 2.31
CA ALA A 258 17.57 -18.67 1.42
C ALA A 258 18.45 -19.81 0.91
N GLU A 259 18.59 -19.91 -0.40
CA GLU A 259 19.45 -20.87 -1.09
C GLU A 259 20.49 -20.10 -1.92
N GLU A 260 21.75 -20.52 -1.84
CA GLU A 260 22.81 -19.94 -2.67
C GLU A 260 22.94 -20.75 -3.96
N ILE A 261 22.55 -20.14 -5.08
CA ILE A 261 22.59 -20.73 -6.42
C ILE A 261 23.41 -19.79 -7.30
N ASP A 262 24.47 -20.31 -7.95
CA ASP A 262 25.32 -19.55 -8.87
C ASP A 262 25.82 -18.20 -8.31
N GLN A 263 26.26 -18.17 -7.05
CA GLN A 263 26.73 -16.96 -6.34
C GLN A 263 25.66 -15.88 -6.12
N LYS A 264 24.38 -16.24 -6.28
CA LYS A 264 23.22 -15.40 -5.96
C LYS A 264 22.42 -16.06 -4.86
N VAL A 265 21.90 -15.23 -3.95
CA VAL A 265 20.96 -15.69 -2.92
C VAL A 265 19.56 -15.64 -3.53
N GLU A 266 18.95 -16.81 -3.69
CA GLU A 266 17.56 -16.97 -4.08
C GLU A 266 16.74 -17.37 -2.86
N TRP A 267 15.46 -16.97 -2.83
CA TRP A 267 14.55 -17.36 -1.77
C TRP A 267 13.51 -18.33 -2.33
N SER A 268 13.50 -19.55 -1.81
CA SER A 268 12.52 -20.58 -2.13
C SER A 268 11.54 -20.76 -0.96
N LEU A 269 10.37 -21.31 -1.23
CA LEU A 269 9.41 -21.69 -0.19
C LEU A 269 9.56 -23.18 0.13
N ARG A 270 9.69 -23.50 1.41
CA ARG A 270 9.71 -24.87 1.90
C ARG A 270 8.45 -25.19 2.69
N TYR A 271 8.03 -26.44 2.60
CA TYR A 271 6.93 -26.94 3.41
C TYR A 271 7.27 -26.81 4.89
N ALA A 272 6.28 -26.39 5.68
CA ALA A 272 6.44 -26.23 7.11
C ALA A 272 6.94 -27.53 7.77
N ASP A 273 7.93 -27.38 8.65
CA ASP A 273 8.62 -28.47 9.33
C ASP A 273 8.71 -28.21 10.84
N GLU A 274 9.50 -29.02 11.55
CA GLU A 274 9.69 -28.93 13.01
C GLU A 274 10.29 -27.61 13.50
N ARG A 275 10.71 -26.70 12.60
CA ARG A 275 11.13 -25.34 12.97
C ARG A 275 9.94 -24.43 13.27
N ILE A 276 8.75 -24.76 12.77
CA ILE A 276 7.54 -23.95 12.94
C ILE A 276 6.72 -24.52 14.10
N GLU A 277 6.57 -23.72 15.15
CA GLU A 277 5.80 -24.04 16.34
C GLU A 277 4.75 -22.95 16.57
N SER A 278 5.02 -21.94 17.41
CA SER A 278 4.09 -20.85 17.73
C SER A 278 3.73 -19.97 16.53
N ALA A 279 4.53 -19.94 15.46
CA ALA A 279 4.18 -19.18 14.27
C ALA A 279 2.89 -19.68 13.58
N PHE A 280 2.51 -20.95 13.74
CA PHE A 280 1.21 -21.46 13.28
C PHE A 280 0.02 -20.82 13.99
N ASP A 281 0.22 -20.34 15.22
CA ASP A 281 -0.84 -19.74 16.03
C ASP A 281 -1.05 -18.25 15.71
N LEU A 282 -0.27 -17.66 14.78
CA LEU A 282 -0.43 -16.26 14.39
C LEU A 282 -1.69 -16.01 13.57
N VAL A 283 -2.04 -16.93 12.68
CA VAL A 283 -3.16 -16.79 11.74
C VAL A 283 -4.05 -18.04 11.82
N ASP A 284 -5.29 -17.85 12.26
CA ASP A 284 -6.31 -18.89 12.27
C ASP A 284 -6.89 -19.10 10.87
N SER A 285 -7.19 -18.01 10.17
CA SER A 285 -7.67 -18.05 8.79
C SER A 285 -7.44 -16.73 8.07
N ALA A 286 -7.36 -16.81 6.75
CA ALA A 286 -7.24 -15.66 5.87
C ALA A 286 -8.26 -15.81 4.73
N LEU A 287 -9.16 -14.82 4.61
CA LEU A 287 -10.26 -14.84 3.66
C LEU A 287 -10.12 -13.67 2.68
N LEU A 288 -10.04 -13.99 1.40
CA LEU A 288 -10.17 -13.04 0.31
C LEU A 288 -11.66 -12.93 -0.08
N HIS A 289 -12.17 -11.70 -0.07
CA HIS A 289 -13.48 -11.35 -0.57
C HIS A 289 -13.34 -10.36 -1.74
N ILE A 290 -13.84 -10.74 -2.91
CA ILE A 290 -13.84 -9.89 -4.11
C ILE A 290 -15.28 -9.58 -4.55
N GLU A 291 -15.61 -8.29 -4.58
CA GLU A 291 -16.84 -7.76 -5.19
C GLU A 291 -16.49 -7.12 -6.55
N ARG A 292 -17.15 -7.57 -7.62
CA ARG A 292 -17.04 -6.96 -8.96
C ARG A 292 -18.42 -6.66 -9.53
N GLN A 293 -18.63 -5.46 -10.03
CA GLN A 293 -19.79 -5.10 -10.83
C GLN A 293 -19.47 -5.49 -12.28
N VAL A 294 -20.07 -6.59 -12.74
CA VAL A 294 -20.00 -6.96 -14.17
C VAL A 294 -21.02 -6.09 -14.90
N GLU A 295 -20.56 -5.16 -15.75
CA GLU A 295 -21.46 -4.56 -16.74
C GLU A 295 -21.94 -5.71 -17.65
N LYS A 296 -23.24 -5.98 -17.62
CA LYS A 296 -23.91 -6.93 -18.51
C LYS A 296 -24.23 -6.30 -19.86
#